data_AF-Q19RN8-F1
#
_entry.id   AF-Q19RN8-F1
#
_cell.length_a   1.000
_cell.length_b   1.000
_cell.length_c   1.000
_cell.angle_alpha   90.00
_cell.angle_beta   90.00
_cell.angle_gamma   90.00
#
_symmetry.space_group_name_H-M   'P 1'
#
loop_
_entity.id
_entity.type
_entity.pdbx_description
1 polymer ?
#
loop_
_entity_poly.entity_id
_entity_poly.type
_entity_poly.pdbx_seq_one_letter_code
_entity_poly.pdbx_strand_id
1 'polypeptide(L)'
;RFLQESNVLYQHNLRRIKQFLQSRYLEKPMEIARIVARCLWEESRLLQTAATAAQQGGQANHPTAAVVTEKQQMLEQHLQDVRKRVQDLEQKMKVVENLQDDFDFNYKTLKSQGDMQDLNGNNQSVTRQKMQQLEQMLTALDQMRRSIVSELAGLLSAMEYVQKTLTDEELAD
;
A
#
# COMPACT_ATOMS: atom_id res chain seq x y z
N ARG A 1 6.70 -35.41 7.82
CA ARG A 1 5.96 -34.44 6.99
C ARG A 1 4.84 -33.76 7.78
N PHE A 2 3.64 -34.33 7.97
CA PHE A 2 2.51 -33.54 8.54
C PHE A 2 2.49 -33.29 10.06
N LEU A 3 3.28 -34.02 10.84
CA LEU A 3 3.49 -33.69 12.26
C LEU A 3 4.48 -32.52 12.45
N GLN A 4 5.18 -32.10 11.39
CA GLN A 4 6.12 -30.98 11.44
C GLN A 4 5.43 -29.63 11.15
N GLU A 5 4.31 -29.64 10.45
CA GLU A 5 3.48 -28.46 10.19
C GLU A 5 2.29 -28.52 11.15
N SER A 6 2.22 -27.56 12.09
CA SER A 6 1.20 -27.44 13.15
C SER A 6 -0.21 -27.10 12.65
N ASN A 7 -0.60 -27.58 11.47
CA ASN A 7 -1.93 -27.37 10.91
C ASN A 7 -2.91 -28.42 11.45
N VAL A 8 -3.46 -28.12 12.64
CA VAL A 8 -4.38 -29.00 13.38
C VAL A 8 -5.63 -29.34 12.55
N LEU A 9 -6.13 -28.41 11.74
CA LEU A 9 -7.28 -28.64 10.87
C LEU A 9 -6.97 -29.69 9.80
N TYR A 10 -5.82 -29.58 9.14
CA TYR A 10 -5.40 -30.52 8.12
C TYR A 10 -5.14 -31.92 8.70
N GLN A 11 -4.52 -32.00 9.89
CA GLN A 11 -4.30 -33.26 10.61
C GLN A 11 -5.62 -33.95 10.99
N HIS A 12 -6.59 -33.20 11.52
CA HIS A 12 -7.93 -33.72 11.84
C HIS A 12 -8.63 -34.25 10.57
N ASN A 13 -8.64 -33.45 9.51
CA ASN A 13 -9.29 -33.82 8.25
C ASN A 13 -8.69 -35.08 7.64
N LEU A 14 -7.35 -35.18 7.60
CA LEU A 14 -6.68 -36.36 7.05
C LEU A 14 -6.95 -37.62 7.88
N ARG A 15 -6.97 -37.51 9.22
CA ARG A 15 -7.33 -38.63 10.10
C ARG A 15 -8.74 -39.13 9.82
N ARG A 16 -9.70 -38.21 9.71
CA ARG A 16 -11.11 -38.53 9.42
C ARG A 16 -11.28 -39.16 8.04
N ILE A 17 -10.62 -38.62 7.01
CA ILE A 17 -10.63 -39.17 5.65
C ILE A 17 -10.04 -40.58 5.64
N LYS A 18 -8.89 -40.79 6.30
CA LYS A 18 -8.27 -42.12 6.41
C LYS A 18 -9.23 -43.14 7.01
N GLN A 19 -9.87 -42.81 8.14
CA GLN A 19 -10.84 -43.69 8.80
C GLN A 19 -12.02 -44.03 7.88
N PHE A 20 -12.56 -43.02 7.19
CA PHE A 20 -13.63 -43.23 6.22
C PHE A 20 -13.22 -44.17 5.08
N LEU A 21 -12.07 -43.91 4.44
CA LEU A 21 -11.58 -44.73 3.34
C LEU A 21 -11.32 -46.18 3.79
N GLN A 22 -10.77 -46.37 4.99
CA GLN A 22 -10.59 -47.69 5.59
C GLN A 22 -11.94 -48.38 5.81
N SER A 23 -12.90 -47.73 6.47
CA SER A 23 -14.21 -48.35 6.73
C SER A 23 -14.98 -48.76 5.47
N ARG A 24 -14.78 -48.04 4.36
CA ARG A 24 -15.59 -48.20 3.15
C ARG A 24 -14.93 -49.08 2.08
N TYR A 25 -13.60 -49.10 2.01
CA TYR A 25 -12.87 -49.72 0.89
C TYR A 25 -11.79 -50.72 1.29
N LEU A 26 -11.55 -50.97 2.59
CA LEU A 26 -10.50 -51.89 3.05
C LEU A 26 -10.66 -53.30 2.46
N GLU A 27 -11.89 -53.82 2.42
CA GLU A 27 -12.18 -55.16 1.88
C GLU A 27 -12.33 -55.18 0.36
N LYS A 28 -12.42 -54.01 -0.29
CA LYS A 28 -12.66 -53.86 -1.73
C LYS A 28 -11.76 -52.79 -2.36
N PRO A 29 -10.42 -52.98 -2.32
CA PRO A 29 -9.47 -51.97 -2.81
C PRO A 29 -9.63 -51.64 -4.30
N MET A 30 -10.20 -52.56 -5.08
CA MET A 30 -10.46 -52.33 -6.51
C MET A 30 -11.54 -51.26 -6.75
N GLU A 31 -12.51 -51.08 -5.84
CA GLU A 31 -13.55 -50.05 -5.98
C GLU A 31 -12.97 -48.64 -5.89
N ILE A 32 -12.11 -48.38 -4.89
CA ILE A 32 -11.43 -47.09 -4.75
C ILE A 32 -10.45 -46.84 -5.91
N ALA A 33 -9.73 -47.88 -6.38
CA ALA A 33 -8.85 -47.74 -7.54
C ALA A 33 -9.62 -47.32 -8.81
N ARG A 34 -10.81 -47.88 -9.05
CA ARG A 34 -11.68 -47.48 -10.16
C ARG A 34 -12.19 -46.04 -10.01
N ILE A 35 -12.55 -45.63 -8.80
CA ILE A 35 -12.98 -44.25 -8.52
C ILE A 35 -11.83 -43.29 -8.84
N VAL A 36 -10.62 -43.55 -8.31
CA VAL A 36 -9.44 -42.72 -8.55
C VAL A 36 -9.10 -42.67 -10.05
N ALA A 37 -9.10 -43.81 -10.74
CA ALA A 37 -8.84 -43.85 -12.18
C ALA A 37 -9.87 -43.02 -12.97
N ARG A 38 -11.16 -43.09 -12.60
CA ARG A 38 -12.20 -42.27 -13.23
C ARG A 38 -12.02 -40.79 -12.95
N CYS A 39 -11.65 -40.41 -11.72
CA CYS A 39 -11.35 -39.02 -11.36
C CYS A 39 -10.20 -38.47 -12.21
N LEU A 40 -9.07 -39.19 -12.30
CA LEU A 40 -7.91 -38.76 -13.08
C LEU A 40 -8.22 -38.65 -14.58
N TRP A 41 -9.01 -39.58 -15.11
CA TRP A 41 -9.45 -39.52 -16.51
C TRP A 41 -10.35 -38.31 -16.76
N GLU A 42 -11.30 -38.04 -15.87
CA GLU A 42 -12.19 -36.89 -15.97
C GLU A 42 -11.42 -35.56 -15.87
N GLU A 43 -10.45 -35.46 -14.95
CA GLU A 43 -9.55 -34.30 -14.84
C GLU A 43 -8.75 -34.09 -16.13
N SER A 44 -8.19 -35.15 -16.70
CA SER A 44 -7.45 -35.08 -17.97
C SER A 44 -8.35 -34.61 -19.12
N ARG A 45 -9.59 -35.12 -19.17
CA ARG A 45 -10.59 -34.73 -20.18
C ARG A 45 -10.98 -33.25 -20.04
N LEU A 46 -11.19 -32.77 -18.82
CA LEU A 46 -11.51 -31.37 -18.54
C LEU A 46 -10.36 -30.44 -18.94
N LEU A 47 -9.12 -30.80 -18.62
CA LEU A 47 -7.94 -30.03 -19.04
C LEU A 47 -7.81 -29.95 -20.57
N GLN A 48 -8.02 -31.06 -21.27
CA GLN A 48 -8.00 -31.08 -22.74
C GLN A 48 -9.12 -30.22 -23.34
N THR A 49 -10.31 -30.26 -22.74
CA THR A 49 -11.45 -29.43 -23.14
C THR A 49 -11.13 -27.94 -22.93
N ALA A 50 -10.57 -27.57 -21.79
CA ALA A 50 -10.15 -26.19 -21.51
C ALA A 50 -9.06 -25.69 -22.47
N ALA A 51 -8.07 -26.54 -22.78
CA ALA A 51 -7.01 -26.20 -23.75
C ALA A 51 -7.56 -25.98 -25.16
N THR A 52 -8.53 -26.80 -25.58
CA THR A 52 -9.20 -26.66 -26.88
C THR A 52 -10.08 -25.40 -26.93
N ALA A 53 -10.80 -25.10 -25.85
CA ALA A 53 -11.60 -23.88 -25.74
C ALA A 53 -10.74 -22.61 -25.82
N ALA A 54 -9.57 -22.61 -25.16
CA ALA A 54 -8.62 -21.50 -25.21
C ALA A 54 -8.05 -21.26 -26.63
N GLN A 55 -7.85 -22.32 -27.42
CA GLN A 55 -7.36 -22.21 -28.81
C GLN A 55 -8.43 -21.72 -29.80
N GLN A 56 -9.71 -21.94 -29.52
CA GLN A 56 -10.81 -21.56 -30.42
C GLN A 56 -11.30 -20.11 -30.23
N GLY A 57 -10.59 -19.30 -29.44
CA GLY A 57 -10.98 -17.90 -29.18
C GLY A 57 -12.29 -17.76 -28.41
N GLY A 58 -12.83 -18.87 -27.90
CA GLY A 58 -14.02 -18.86 -27.05
C GLY A 58 -13.66 -18.24 -25.72
N GLN A 59 -14.13 -17.02 -25.47
CA GLN A 59 -14.20 -16.44 -24.13
C GLN A 59 -15.01 -17.40 -23.26
N ALA A 60 -14.34 -18.34 -22.59
CA ALA A 60 -14.94 -19.15 -21.56
C ALA A 60 -15.24 -18.21 -20.40
N ASN A 61 -16.50 -17.75 -20.35
CA ASN A 61 -17.03 -16.92 -19.29
C ASN A 61 -17.08 -17.75 -17.99
N HIS A 62 -15.94 -17.89 -17.31
CA HIS A 62 -15.83 -18.58 -16.04
C HIS A 62 -16.14 -17.59 -14.90
N PRO A 63 -17.20 -17.78 -14.08
CA PRO A 63 -17.55 -16.83 -13.02
C PRO A 63 -16.80 -17.07 -11.69
N THR A 64 -15.71 -17.82 -11.64
CA THR A 64 -15.18 -18.35 -10.36
C THR A 64 -13.68 -18.19 -10.21
N ALA A 65 -13.22 -16.95 -10.31
CA ALA A 65 -12.15 -16.35 -9.53
C ALA A 65 -12.31 -14.86 -9.80
N ALA A 66 -12.22 -14.01 -8.79
CA ALA A 66 -12.11 -12.58 -9.01
C ALA A 66 -10.84 -12.34 -9.84
N VAL A 67 -10.97 -12.36 -11.17
CA VAL A 67 -9.92 -11.94 -12.07
C VAL A 67 -9.88 -10.45 -11.85
N VAL A 68 -8.99 -10.01 -10.95
CA VAL A 68 -8.69 -8.60 -10.76
C VAL A 68 -8.39 -8.07 -12.15
N THR A 69 -9.30 -7.24 -12.66
CA THR A 69 -9.16 -6.71 -14.01
C THR A 69 -7.89 -5.84 -14.04
N GLU A 70 -7.27 -5.68 -15.20
CA GLU A 70 -6.11 -4.79 -15.35
C GLU A 70 -6.41 -3.38 -14.79
N LYS A 71 -7.66 -2.95 -14.95
CA LYS A 71 -8.19 -1.72 -14.39
C LYS A 71 -8.18 -1.70 -12.86
N GLN A 72 -8.62 -2.77 -12.19
CA GLN A 72 -8.55 -2.89 -10.73
C GLN A 72 -7.10 -2.91 -10.21
N GLN A 73 -6.16 -3.51 -10.96
CA GLN A 73 -4.73 -3.45 -10.61
C GLN A 73 -4.18 -2.02 -10.72
N MET A 74 -4.50 -1.30 -11.80
CA MET A 74 -4.10 0.10 -11.96
C MET A 74 -4.69 1.00 -10.87
N LEU A 75 -5.95 0.76 -10.48
CA LEU A 75 -6.61 1.50 -9.41
C LEU A 75 -5.93 1.26 -8.05
N GLU A 76 -5.63 0.01 -7.72
CA GLU A 76 -4.89 -0.36 -6.51
C GLU A 76 -3.51 0.31 -6.48
N GLN A 77 -2.79 0.32 -7.61
CA GLN A 77 -1.49 1.00 -7.72
C GLN A 77 -1.63 2.51 -7.47
N HIS A 78 -2.63 3.17 -8.08
CA HIS A 78 -2.86 4.60 -7.86
C HIS A 78 -3.25 4.92 -6.41
N LEU A 79 -4.03 4.07 -5.75
CA LEU A 79 -4.35 4.21 -4.32
C LEU A 79 -3.10 4.11 -3.45
N GLN A 80 -2.21 3.16 -3.74
CA GLN A 80 -0.94 3.02 -3.05
C GLN A 80 -0.03 4.23 -3.25
N ASP A 81 0.02 4.77 -4.47
CA ASP A 81 0.79 5.98 -4.78
C ASP A 81 0.25 7.21 -4.04
N VAL A 82 -1.08 7.40 -4.02
CA VAL A 82 -1.74 8.46 -3.23
C VAL A 82 -1.39 8.33 -1.76
N ARG A 83 -1.51 7.12 -1.19
CA ARG A 83 -1.16 6.86 0.22
C ARG A 83 0.29 7.21 0.52
N LYS A 84 1.22 6.83 -0.34
CA LYS A 84 2.65 7.14 -0.19
C LYS A 84 2.90 8.65 -0.23
N ARG A 85 2.30 9.37 -1.19
CA ARG A 85 2.44 10.83 -1.31
C ARG A 85 1.90 11.57 -0.09
N VAL A 86 0.77 11.11 0.48
CA VAL A 86 0.22 11.65 1.73
C VAL A 86 1.23 11.52 2.88
N GLN A 87 1.84 10.34 3.03
CA GLN A 87 2.84 10.10 4.09
C GLN A 87 4.10 10.96 3.90
N ASP A 88 4.59 11.07 2.67
CA ASP A 88 5.77 11.90 2.34
C ASP A 88 5.47 13.40 2.62
N LEU A 89 4.27 13.87 2.30
CA LEU A 89 3.80 15.22 2.60
C LEU A 89 3.65 15.47 4.11
N GLU A 90 3.10 14.51 4.86
CA GLU A 90 2.99 14.58 6.31
C GLU A 90 4.37 14.73 6.96
N GLN A 91 5.36 13.98 6.48
CA GLN A 91 6.73 14.10 6.96
C GLN A 91 7.34 15.47 6.63
N LYS A 92 7.10 16.00 5.41
CA LYS A 92 7.56 17.35 5.04
C LYS A 92 6.93 18.44 5.89
N MET A 93 5.64 18.31 6.21
CA MET A 93 4.94 19.23 7.11
C MET A 93 5.61 19.29 8.49
N LYS A 94 5.93 18.14 9.08
CA LYS A 94 6.67 18.07 10.36
C LYS A 94 8.01 18.80 10.31
N VAL A 95 8.75 18.66 9.21
CA VAL A 95 10.04 19.36 9.04
C VAL A 95 9.84 20.88 8.94
N VAL A 96 8.81 21.34 8.21
CA VAL A 96 8.50 22.78 8.11
C VAL A 96 8.05 23.35 9.45
N GLU A 97 7.22 22.62 10.20
CA GLU A 97 6.79 23.01 11.55
C GLU A 97 7.98 23.20 12.48
N ASN A 98 8.87 22.20 12.55
CA ASN A 98 10.08 22.29 13.38
C ASN A 98 10.97 23.47 12.99
N LEU A 99 11.21 23.68 11.69
CA LEU A 99 12.03 24.81 11.22
C LEU A 99 11.38 26.16 11.52
N GLN A 100 10.05 26.22 11.49
CA GLN A 100 9.29 27.43 11.83
C GLN A 100 9.38 27.72 13.34
N ASP A 101 9.29 26.70 14.18
CA ASP A 101 9.46 26.82 15.63
C ASP A 101 10.88 27.28 15.99
N ASP A 102 11.90 26.69 15.35
CA ASP A 102 13.28 27.12 15.50
C ASP A 102 13.47 28.58 15.08
N PHE A 103 12.87 28.98 13.95
CA PHE A 103 12.91 30.36 13.47
C PHE A 103 12.26 31.31 14.47
N ASP A 104 11.05 30.99 14.94
CA ASP A 104 10.30 31.81 15.90
C ASP A 104 11.05 31.96 17.22
N PHE A 105 11.60 30.86 17.75
CA PHE A 105 12.43 30.88 18.94
C PHE A 105 13.68 31.76 18.77
N ASN A 106 14.42 31.58 17.66
CA ASN A 106 15.63 32.34 17.38
C ASN A 106 15.33 33.83 17.17
N TYR A 107 14.24 34.16 16.48
CA TYR A 107 13.79 35.52 16.24
C TYR A 107 13.40 36.22 17.55
N LYS A 108 12.58 35.57 18.39
CA LYS A 108 12.19 36.09 19.71
C LYS A 108 13.38 36.28 20.64
N THR A 109 14.32 35.33 20.62
CA THR A 109 15.57 35.42 21.38
C THR A 109 16.43 36.60 20.92
N LEU A 110 16.56 36.80 19.60
CA LEU A 110 17.35 37.92 19.07
C LEU A 110 16.70 39.28 19.37
N LYS A 111 15.37 39.36 19.20
CA LYS A 111 14.61 40.59 19.46
C LYS A 111 14.69 41.00 20.94
N SER A 112 14.47 40.07 21.86
CA SER A 112 14.58 40.34 23.30
C SER A 112 16.00 40.74 23.73
N GLN A 113 17.04 40.23 23.07
CA GLN A 113 18.42 40.70 23.27
C GLN A 113 18.66 42.11 22.73
N GLY A 114 18.03 42.47 21.60
CA GLY A 114 18.08 43.81 21.01
C GLY A 114 17.42 44.86 21.89
N ASP A 115 16.23 44.57 22.43
CA ASP A 115 15.49 45.45 23.35
C ASP A 115 16.25 45.71 24.68
N MET A 116 17.24 44.86 25.00
CA MET A 116 18.09 44.96 26.19
C MET A 116 19.49 45.57 25.90
N GLN A 117 19.85 45.71 24.61
CA GLN A 117 21.19 46.11 24.13
C GLN A 117 21.39 47.62 23.93
N ASP A 118 20.34 48.44 24.07
CA ASP A 118 20.46 49.91 24.14
C ASP A 118 21.40 50.40 25.28
N LEU A 119 21.86 49.49 26.14
CA LEU A 119 22.74 49.74 27.28
C LEU A 119 24.21 49.30 27.09
N ASN A 120 24.58 48.50 26.07
CA ASN A 120 25.96 48.00 25.95
C ASN A 120 26.37 47.61 24.50
N GLY A 121 26.93 48.57 23.75
CA GLY A 121 27.14 48.53 22.28
C GLY A 121 28.21 47.59 21.70
N ASN A 122 28.61 46.50 22.38
CA ASN A 122 29.78 45.69 21.97
C ASN A 122 29.45 44.43 21.12
N ASN A 123 28.19 44.17 20.75
CA ASN A 123 27.75 42.90 20.14
C ASN A 123 27.19 42.98 18.69
N GLN A 124 27.37 44.10 17.97
CA GLN A 124 26.75 44.31 16.65
C GLN A 124 27.09 43.24 15.60
N SER A 125 28.32 42.71 15.58
CA SER A 125 28.74 41.69 14.60
C SER A 125 27.99 40.37 14.77
N VAL A 126 27.79 39.95 16.03
CA VAL A 126 27.06 38.71 16.39
C VAL A 126 25.57 38.84 16.04
N THR A 127 24.97 40.00 16.32
CA THR A 127 23.57 40.29 15.95
C THR A 127 23.39 40.21 14.44
N ARG A 128 24.33 40.76 13.66
CA ARG A 128 24.29 40.71 12.19
C ARG A 128 24.37 39.29 11.65
N GLN A 129 25.22 38.45 12.25
CA GLN A 129 25.35 37.04 11.88
C GLN A 129 24.08 36.24 12.20
N LYS A 130 23.47 36.45 13.36
CA LYS A 130 22.18 35.82 13.72
C LYS A 130 21.04 36.26 12.79
N MET A 131 21.04 37.52 12.37
CA MET A 131 20.05 38.03 11.40
C MET A 131 20.20 37.34 10.04
N GLN A 132 21.44 37.15 9.57
CA GLN A 132 21.70 36.42 8.32
C GLN A 132 21.25 34.95 8.41
N GLN A 133 21.42 34.30 9.56
CA GLN A 133 20.91 32.94 9.79
C GLN A 133 19.38 32.89 9.72
N LEU A 134 18.69 33.87 10.32
CA LEU A 134 17.23 33.98 10.26
C LEU A 134 16.72 34.18 8.82
N GLU A 135 17.42 34.97 8.00
CA GLU A 135 17.10 35.14 6.57
C GLU A 135 17.26 33.83 5.79
N GLN A 136 18.29 33.03 6.09
CA GLN A 136 18.47 31.71 5.49
C GLN A 136 17.33 30.75 5.88
N MET A 137 16.92 30.77 7.15
CA MET A 137 15.79 29.97 7.63
C MET A 137 14.48 30.37 6.95
N LEU A 138 14.22 31.68 6.78
CA LEU A 138 13.04 32.18 6.05
C LEU A 138 13.04 31.72 4.58
N THR A 139 14.20 31.76 3.93
CA THR A 139 14.34 31.30 2.55
C THR A 139 14.04 29.81 2.43
N ALA A 140 14.58 29.00 3.35
CA ALA A 140 14.29 27.57 3.40
C ALA A 140 12.79 27.29 3.68
N LEU A 141 12.17 28.02 4.60
CA LEU A 141 10.73 27.92 4.89
C LEU A 141 9.88 28.25 3.66
N ASP A 142 10.19 29.33 2.93
CA ASP A 142 9.47 29.69 1.70
C ASP A 142 9.59 28.59 0.64
N GLN A 143 10.81 28.09 0.40
CA GLN A 143 11.04 27.02 -0.57
C GLN A 143 10.29 25.73 -0.20
N MET A 144 10.34 25.32 1.06
CA MET A 144 9.66 24.11 1.52
C MET A 144 8.13 24.26 1.44
N ARG A 145 7.58 25.41 1.85
CA ARG A 145 6.13 25.68 1.74
C ARG A 145 5.65 25.65 0.29
N ARG A 146 6.40 26.26 -0.64
CA ARG A 146 6.08 26.20 -2.08
C ARG A 146 6.10 24.77 -2.61
N SER A 147 7.09 23.97 -2.22
CA SER A 147 7.17 22.55 -2.59
C SER A 147 5.95 21.79 -2.09
N ILE A 148 5.61 21.94 -0.80
CA ILE A 148 4.46 21.28 -0.18
C ILE A 148 3.15 21.67 -0.88
N VAL A 149 2.93 22.96 -1.15
CA VAL A 149 1.70 23.43 -1.81
C VAL A 149 1.59 22.86 -3.24
N SER A 150 2.70 22.82 -3.99
CA SER A 150 2.72 22.23 -5.33
C SER A 150 2.41 20.73 -5.29
N GLU A 151 3.00 20.01 -4.34
CA GLU A 151 2.77 18.58 -4.15
C GLU A 151 1.33 18.28 -3.68
N LEU A 152 0.75 19.12 -2.83
CA LEU A 152 -0.66 19.02 -2.42
C LEU A 152 -1.60 19.23 -3.61
N ALA A 153 -1.32 20.21 -4.48
CA ALA A 153 -2.11 20.41 -5.69
C ALA A 153 -2.06 19.17 -6.61
N GLY A 154 -0.86 18.61 -6.83
CA GLY A 154 -0.70 17.37 -7.60
C GLY A 154 -1.36 16.15 -6.96
N LEU A 155 -1.37 16.07 -5.62
CA LEU A 155 -2.05 15.02 -4.88
C LEU A 155 -3.57 15.13 -5.03
N LEU A 156 -4.15 16.34 -4.93
CA LEU A 156 -5.57 16.56 -5.13
C LEU A 156 -6.03 16.10 -6.51
N SER A 157 -5.29 16.45 -7.57
CA SER A 157 -5.61 15.97 -8.93
C SER A 157 -5.55 14.44 -9.06
N ALA A 158 -4.60 13.79 -8.39
CA ALA A 158 -4.53 12.32 -8.37
C ALA A 158 -5.71 11.69 -7.60
N MET A 159 -6.11 12.31 -6.48
CA MET A 159 -7.26 11.86 -5.69
C MET A 159 -8.57 12.04 -6.45
N GLU A 160 -8.75 13.15 -7.18
CA GLU A 160 -9.92 13.37 -8.05
C GLU A 160 -10.04 12.27 -9.12
N TYR A 161 -8.92 11.89 -9.75
CA TYR A 161 -8.90 10.80 -10.73
C TYR A 161 -9.31 9.46 -10.10
N VAL A 162 -8.67 9.07 -8.99
CA VAL A 162 -8.97 7.82 -8.27
C VAL A 162 -10.40 7.79 -7.76
N GLN A 163 -10.88 8.90 -7.20
CA GLN A 163 -12.26 9.02 -6.71
C GLN A 163 -13.25 8.79 -7.85
N LYS A 164 -13.03 9.42 -9.00
CA LYS A 164 -13.91 9.27 -10.16
C LYS A 164 -13.96 7.82 -10.65
N THR A 165 -12.81 7.16 -10.79
CA THR A 165 -12.77 5.74 -11.21
C THR A 165 -13.45 4.82 -10.20
N LEU A 166 -13.30 5.07 -8.89
CA LEU A 166 -13.99 4.30 -7.85
C LEU A 166 -15.51 4.51 -7.89
N THR A 167 -15.99 5.75 -8.00
CA THR A 167 -17.43 6.05 -7.91
C THR A 167 -18.20 5.76 -9.18
N ASP A 168 -17.62 6.11 -10.33
CA ASP A 168 -18.33 6.10 -11.61
C ASP A 168 -18.23 4.74 -12.28
N GLU A 169 -17.23 3.93 -11.91
CA GLU A 169 -16.94 2.68 -12.58
C GLU A 169 -17.02 1.48 -11.63
N GLU A 170 -16.17 1.39 -10.60
CA GLU A 170 -16.15 0.20 -9.73
C GLU A 170 -17.37 0.08 -8.80
N LEU A 171 -17.97 1.19 -8.38
CA LEU A 171 -19.19 1.17 -7.56
C LEU A 171 -20.47 0.93 -8.38
N ALA A 172 -20.41 1.24 -9.69
CA ALA A 172 -21.54 1.08 -10.60
C ALA A 172 -21.63 -0.34 -11.20
N ASP A 173 -20.49 -1.05 -11.27
CA ASP A 173 -20.37 -2.46 -11.65
C ASP A 173 -20.80 -3.43 -10.53
#